data_AF-A0A8J3VPN0-F1
#
_entry.id   AF-A0A8J3VPN0-F1
#
_cell.length_a   1.000
_cell.length_b   1.000
_cell.length_c   1.000
_cell.angle_alpha   90.00
_cell.angle_beta   90.00
_cell.angle_gamma   90.00
#
_symmetry.space_group_name_H-M   'P 1'
#
loop_
_entity.id
_entity.type
_entity.pdbx_description
1 polymer ?
#
loop_
_entity_poly.entity_id
_entity_poly.type
_entity_poly.pdbx_seq_one_letter_code
_entity_poly.pdbx_strand_id
1 'polypeptide(L)'
;MTENQGLTPLGYHQAGLRGKLARVLVEEPTNEIDWPADLPAGIETVVILDDHPNPHHTLRVHPPDDPTRIALVVYDQLALCEDPRRET
;
A
#
# COMPACT_ATOMS: atom_id res chain seq x y z
N MET A 1 -15.70 15.75 -7.68
CA MET A 1 -15.71 14.34 -7.25
C MET A 1 -14.65 13.66 -8.11
N THR A 2 -13.40 13.72 -7.68
CA THR A 2 -12.24 13.48 -8.53
C THR A 2 -11.93 11.99 -8.56
N GLU A 3 -12.44 11.33 -9.61
CA GLU A 3 -11.76 10.32 -10.42
C GLU A 3 -10.83 9.34 -9.67
N ASN A 4 -11.42 8.26 -9.15
CA ASN A 4 -10.72 7.01 -8.78
C ASN A 4 -10.25 6.23 -10.04
N GLN A 5 -9.96 6.93 -11.14
CA GLN A 5 -9.56 6.34 -12.41
C GLN A 5 -8.05 6.05 -12.32
N GLY A 6 -7.73 4.82 -11.92
CA GLY A 6 -6.38 4.28 -11.91
C GLY A 6 -5.84 3.81 -10.56
N LEU A 7 -6.72 3.60 -9.58
CA LEU A 7 -6.40 2.89 -8.35
C LEU A 7 -6.94 1.47 -8.42
N THR A 8 -6.05 0.49 -8.37
CA THR A 8 -6.44 -0.93 -8.32
C THR A 8 -6.25 -1.46 -6.91
N PRO A 9 -7.33 -1.74 -6.14
CA PRO A 9 -7.23 -2.34 -4.81
C PRO A 9 -6.41 -3.63 -4.86
N LEU A 10 -5.56 -3.83 -3.85
CA LEU A 10 -4.69 -5.00 -3.84
C LEU A 10 -5.49 -6.27 -3.52
N GLY A 11 -5.17 -7.36 -4.21
CA GLY A 11 -5.68 -8.69 -3.90
C GLY A 11 -4.68 -9.56 -3.15
N TYR A 12 -5.16 -10.55 -2.38
CA TYR A 12 -4.31 -11.47 -1.62
C TYR A 12 -3.27 -12.22 -2.47
N HIS A 13 -3.64 -12.60 -3.71
CA HIS A 13 -2.77 -13.32 -4.63
C HIS A 13 -1.96 -12.40 -5.56
N GLN A 14 -1.96 -11.09 -5.32
CA GLN A 14 -1.26 -10.16 -6.18
C GLN A 14 0.25 -10.24 -5.94
N ALA A 15 1.01 -10.26 -7.03
CA ALA A 15 2.48 -10.33 -7.02
C ALA A 15 3.08 -9.15 -7.79
N GLY A 16 4.41 -9.02 -7.73
CA GLY A 16 5.15 -7.95 -8.35
C GLY A 16 4.84 -6.58 -7.74
N LEU A 17 4.60 -6.54 -6.43
CA LEU A 17 4.26 -5.32 -5.69
C LEU A 17 5.48 -4.54 -5.22
N ARG A 18 6.62 -5.21 -5.02
CA ARG A 18 7.82 -4.62 -4.45
C ARG A 18 8.30 -3.41 -5.25
N GLY A 19 8.49 -2.30 -4.55
CA GLY A 19 8.94 -1.02 -5.10
C GLY A 19 7.83 -0.19 -5.75
N LYS A 20 6.58 -0.68 -5.80
CA LYS A 20 5.47 0.09 -6.36
C LYS A 20 4.88 1.05 -5.32
N LEU A 21 4.35 2.16 -5.82
CA LEU A 21 3.56 3.09 -5.03
C LEU A 21 2.13 2.56 -4.87
N ALA A 22 1.64 2.63 -3.66
CA ALA A 22 0.25 2.37 -3.33
C ALA A 22 -0.36 3.55 -2.58
N ARG A 23 -1.63 3.79 -2.84
CA ARG A 23 -2.47 4.72 -2.12
C ARG A 23 -3.11 4.05 -0.92
N VAL A 24 -3.10 4.73 0.21
CA VAL A 24 -3.86 4.33 1.40
C VAL A 24 -5.33 4.71 1.20
N LEU A 25 -6.24 3.75 1.39
CA LEU A 25 -7.68 3.90 1.14
C LEU A 25 -8.48 4.30 2.38
N VAL A 26 -7.87 4.23 3.55
CA VAL A 26 -8.48 4.50 4.86
C VAL A 26 -7.74 5.66 5.55
N GLU A 27 -8.43 6.37 6.44
CA GLU A 27 -7.81 7.48 7.19
C GLU A 27 -6.76 6.98 8.21
N GLU A 28 -7.01 5.82 8.81
CA GLU A 28 -6.16 5.21 9.84
C GLU A 28 -5.82 3.76 9.45
N PRO A 29 -4.70 3.53 8.74
CA PRO A 29 -4.30 2.18 8.34
C PRO A 29 -3.92 1.33 9.55
N THR A 30 -4.23 0.04 9.49
CA THR A 30 -3.99 -0.93 10.57
C THR A 30 -3.23 -2.16 10.07
N ASN A 31 -2.70 -2.94 11.01
CA ASN A 31 -2.14 -4.26 10.78
C ASN A 31 -3.19 -5.37 10.99
N GLU A 32 -2.75 -6.64 10.99
CA GLU A 32 -3.61 -7.82 11.08
C GLU A 32 -4.39 -8.01 12.39
N ILE A 33 -4.05 -7.23 13.44
CA ILE A 33 -4.73 -7.24 14.74
C ILE A 33 -5.48 -5.94 15.03
N ASP A 34 -5.84 -5.19 13.99
CA ASP A 34 -6.49 -3.86 14.07
C ASP A 34 -5.66 -2.81 14.84
N TRP A 35 -4.35 -3.01 14.97
CA TRP A 35 -3.46 -2.03 15.60
C TRP A 35 -3.04 -0.97 14.57
N PRO A 36 -3.03 0.33 14.91
CA PRO A 36 -2.61 1.40 14.01
C PRO A 36 -1.21 1.17 13.46
N ALA A 37 -1.05 1.31 12.14
CA ALA A 37 0.24 1.23 11.48
C ALA A 37 1.12 2.43 11.88
N ASP A 38 2.43 2.21 12.02
CA ASP A 38 3.38 3.26 12.36
C ASP A 38 3.68 4.17 11.14
N LEU A 39 2.66 4.89 10.70
CA LEU A 39 2.71 5.82 9.57
C LEU A 39 2.37 7.25 10.01
N PRO A 40 2.87 8.28 9.31
CA PRO A 40 2.48 9.65 9.56
C PRO A 40 0.96 9.84 9.38
N ALA A 41 0.36 10.66 10.25
CA ALA A 41 -1.05 11.00 10.13
C ALA A 41 -1.34 11.68 8.77
N GLY A 42 -2.41 11.24 8.10
CA GLY A 42 -2.81 11.79 6.79
C GLY A 42 -1.93 11.35 5.62
N ILE A 43 -1.11 10.30 5.78
CA ILE A 43 -0.35 9.74 4.66
C ILE A 43 -1.29 9.22 3.57
N GLU A 44 -1.11 9.70 2.34
CA GLU A 44 -1.94 9.27 1.22
C GLU A 44 -1.28 8.14 0.42
N THR A 45 0.06 8.06 0.43
CA THR A 45 0.81 7.12 -0.41
C THR A 45 1.97 6.49 0.34
N VAL A 46 2.27 5.24 -0.01
CA VAL A 46 3.34 4.44 0.56
C VAL A 46 4.03 3.62 -0.52
N VAL A 47 5.28 3.25 -0.28
CA VAL A 47 6.03 2.32 -1.14
C VAL A 47 5.94 0.92 -0.55
N ILE A 48 5.56 -0.06 -1.37
CA ILE A 48 5.47 -1.46 -0.95
C ILE A 48 6.86 -2.10 -0.96
N LEU A 49 7.22 -2.81 0.11
CA LEU A 49 8.51 -3.51 0.24
C LEU A 49 8.44 -5.01 -0.08
N ASP A 50 7.26 -5.60 0.07
CA ASP A 50 7.01 -7.01 -0.21
C ASP A 50 6.55 -7.23 -1.65
N ASP A 51 6.87 -8.41 -2.20
CA ASP A 51 6.45 -8.78 -3.57
C ASP A 51 4.97 -9.20 -3.61
N HIS A 52 4.50 -9.85 -2.54
CA HIS A 52 3.15 -10.36 -2.35
C HIS A 52 2.68 -10.13 -0.90
N PRO A 53 1.36 -10.04 -0.63
CA PRO A 53 0.83 -10.06 0.73
C PRO A 53 1.31 -11.28 1.49
N ASN A 54 1.71 -11.09 2.75
CA ASN A 54 2.16 -12.20 3.59
C ASN A 54 0.97 -13.06 4.07
N PRO A 55 1.21 -14.24 4.69
CA PRO A 55 0.13 -15.09 5.20
C PRO A 55 -0.77 -14.45 6.27
N HIS A 56 -0.34 -13.33 6.86
CA HIS A 56 -1.13 -12.52 7.81
C HIS A 56 -1.93 -11.41 7.11
N HIS A 57 -2.00 -11.42 5.79
CA HIS A 57 -2.76 -10.45 4.99
C HIS A 57 -2.20 -9.02 5.08
N THR A 58 -0.91 -8.87 5.39
CA THR A 58 -0.25 -7.56 5.46
C THR A 58 0.89 -7.42 4.46
N LEU A 59 1.27 -6.17 4.19
CA LEU A 59 2.43 -5.76 3.42
C LEU A 59 3.30 -4.85 4.27
N ARG A 60 4.63 -5.01 4.17
CA ARG A 60 5.57 -4.00 4.66
C ARG A 60 5.58 -2.83 3.70
N VAL A 61 5.50 -1.63 4.25
CA VAL A 61 5.49 -0.38 3.50
C VAL A 61 6.34 0.66 4.20
N HIS A 62 6.75 1.71 3.47
CA HIS A 62 7.31 2.91 4.07
C HIS A 62 6.76 4.18 3.39
N PRO A 63 6.75 5.32 4.09
CA PRO A 63 6.51 6.62 3.46
C PRO A 63 7.58 6.89 2.38
N PRO A 64 7.22 7.47 1.22
CA PRO A 64 8.20 7.80 0.17
C PRO A 64 9.35 8.69 0.66
N ASP A 65 9.04 9.61 1.57
CA ASP A 65 9.98 10.59 2.13
C ASP A 65 10.84 10.04 3.29
N ASP A 66 10.48 8.89 3.87
CA ASP A 66 11.22 8.27 4.97
C ASP A 66 11.31 6.73 4.81
N PRO A 67 12.29 6.22 4.06
CA PRO A 67 12.45 4.79 3.82
C PRO A 67 12.89 3.99 5.05
N THR A 68 13.24 4.66 6.15
CA THR A 68 13.63 3.98 7.39
C THR A 68 12.43 3.58 8.25
N ARG A 69 11.28 4.20 8.02
CA ARG A 69 10.05 3.93 8.76
C ARG A 69 9.21 2.85 8.09
N ILE A 70 9.45 1.61 8.50
CA ILE A 70 8.76 0.43 7.97
C ILE A 70 7.54 0.12 8.84
N ALA A 71 6.37 0.11 8.23
CA ALA A 71 5.10 -0.25 8.85
C ALA A 71 4.49 -1.50 8.19
N LEU A 72 3.62 -2.20 8.92
CA LEU A 72 2.79 -3.28 8.40
C LEU A 72 1.37 -2.74 8.21
N VAL A 73 0.82 -2.94 7.01
CA VAL A 73 -0.54 -2.51 6.66
C VAL A 73 -1.29 -3.67 6.02
N VAL A 74 -2.56 -3.84 6.36
CA VAL A 74 -3.44 -4.82 5.72
C VAL A 74 -3.57 -4.51 4.23
N TYR A 75 -3.35 -5.50 3.37
CA TYR A 75 -3.21 -5.25 1.92
C TYR A 75 -4.48 -4.63 1.30
N ASP A 76 -5.68 -4.95 1.79
CA ASP A 76 -6.93 -4.45 1.21
C ASP A 76 -7.20 -2.96 1.51
N GLN A 77 -6.44 -2.38 2.45
CA GLN A 77 -6.44 -0.94 2.74
C GLN A 77 -5.58 -0.15 1.75
N LEU A 78 -4.96 -0.84 0.77
CA LEU A 78 -4.08 -0.25 -0.22
C LEU A 78 -4.63 -0.46 -1.62
N ALA A 79 -4.45 0.54 -2.47
CA ALA A 79 -4.63 0.41 -3.92
C ALA A 79 -3.35 0.77 -4.66
N LEU A 80 -2.99 -0.01 -5.65
CA LEU A 80 -1.88 0.29 -6.53
C LEU A 80 -2.17 1.59 -7.29
N CYS A 81 -1.24 2.54 -7.24
CA CYS A 81 -1.23 3.64 -8.20
C CYS A 81 -0.82 3.05 -9.56
N GLU A 82 -1.68 3.10 -10.57
CA GLU A 82 -1.28 2.68 -11.92
C GLU A 82 0.00 3.41 -12.33
N ASP A 83 0.99 2.66 -12.81
CA ASP A 83 2.09 3.24 -13.56
C ASP A 83 1.56 3.50 -14.97
N PRO A 84 1.48 4.76 -15.45
CA PRO A 84 0.77 5.07 -16.67
C PRO A 84 1.39 4.49 -17.95
N ARG A 85 2.38 3.58 -17.94
CA ARG A 85 2.92 2.92 -19.17
C ARG A 85 3.54 1.55 -18.95
N ARG A 86 2.99 0.53 -19.64
CA ARG A 86 3.75 -0.38 -20.51
C ARG A 86 2.84 -1.07 -21.52
N GLU A 87 2.39 -0.31 -22.52
CA GLU A 87 2.13 -0.85 -23.87
C GLU A 87 3.40 -0.61 -24.69
N THR A 88 4.03 -1.70 -25.15
CA THR A 88 5.08 -1.72 -26.18
C THR A 88 4.77 -2.82 -27.17
#